data_AF-A0A936BNL5-F1
#
_entry.id   AF-A0A936BNL5-F1
#
_cell.length_a   1.000
_cell.length_b   1.000
_cell.length_c   1.000
_cell.angle_alpha   90.00
_cell.angle_beta   90.00
_cell.angle_gamma   90.00
#
_symmetry.space_group_name_H-M   'P 1'
#
loop_
_entity.id
_entity.type
_entity.pdbx_description
1 polymer ?
#
loop_
_entity_poly.entity_id
_entity_poly.type
_entity_poly.pdbx_seq_one_letter_code
_entity_poly.pdbx_strand_id
1 'polypeptide(L)'
;MHPSFAPLLRDQLARNASLEDGLRALREAGASPIDTIKAIREVMKTDLGTAKQLFSKSPAWKDVAAAAQILHEELVSSIKTEQKN
;
A
#
# COMPACT_ATOMS: atom_id res chain seq x y z
N MET A 1 -7.33 17.61 4.76
CA MET A 1 -5.91 17.22 4.90
C MET A 1 -5.92 15.80 5.47
N HIS A 2 -5.58 14.77 4.69
CA HIS A 2 -5.50 13.42 5.23
C HIS A 2 -4.31 13.35 6.21
N PRO A 3 -4.48 12.81 7.42
CA PRO A 3 -3.39 12.68 8.38
C PRO A 3 -2.29 11.80 7.80
N SER A 4 -1.02 12.23 7.92
CA SER A 4 0.11 11.39 7.50
C SER A 4 0.28 10.25 8.50
N PHE A 5 0.34 9.01 7.99
CA PHE A 5 0.63 7.81 8.77
C PHE A 5 2.14 7.52 8.89
N ALA A 6 2.99 8.35 8.27
CA ALA A 6 4.44 8.19 8.33
C ALA A 6 5.02 8.29 9.75
N PRO A 7 4.54 9.17 10.66
CA PRO A 7 5.01 9.19 12.05
C PRO A 7 4.74 7.86 12.77
N LEU A 8 3.56 7.26 12.58
CA LEU A 8 3.20 5.99 13.18
C LEU A 8 4.10 4.86 12.66
N LEU A 9 4.30 4.77 11.34
CA LEU A 9 5.19 3.77 10.76
C LEU A 9 6.65 3.94 11.25
N ARG A 10 7.11 5.18 11.36
CA ARG A 10 8.46 5.48 11.86
C ARG A 10 8.64 5.08 13.32
N ASP A 11 7.64 5.32 14.17
CA ASP A 11 7.66 4.88 15.58
C ASP A 11 7.71 3.36 15.71
N GLN A 12 6.92 2.63 14.90
CA GLN A 12 6.96 1.17 14.88
C GLN A 12 8.35 0.63 14.50
N LEU A 13 8.96 1.16 13.43
CA LEU A 13 10.30 0.74 13.01
C LEU A 13 11.38 1.11 14.04
N ALA A 14 11.26 2.26 14.72
CA ALA A 14 12.19 2.67 15.77
C ALA A 14 12.15 1.76 17.00
N ARG A 15 11.03 1.07 17.24
CA ARG A 15 10.87 0.05 18.29
C ARG A 15 11.41 -1.33 17.90
N ASN A 16 12.19 -1.43 16.81
CA ASN A 16 12.64 -2.69 16.20
C ASN A 16 11.49 -3.62 15.76
N ALA A 17 10.28 -3.07 15.53
CA ALA A 17 9.21 -3.85 14.93
C ALA A 17 9.53 -4.10 13.44
N SER A 18 9.04 -5.22 12.90
CA SER A 18 9.21 -5.48 11.47
C SER A 18 8.39 -4.49 10.63
N LEU A 19 8.73 -4.35 9.35
CA LEU A 19 7.90 -3.56 8.43
C LEU A 19 6.46 -4.08 8.42
N GLU A 20 6.26 -5.40 8.49
CA GLU A 20 4.94 -6.01 8.50
C GLU A 20 4.13 -5.63 9.75
N ASP A 21 4.77 -5.58 10.92
CA ASP A 21 4.12 -5.12 12.14
C ASP A 21 3.71 -3.65 12.03
N GLY A 22 4.57 -2.83 11.42
CA GLY A 22 4.25 -1.44 11.10
C GLY A 22 3.05 -1.31 10.16
N LEU A 23 3.01 -2.09 9.07
CA LEU A 23 1.90 -2.07 8.11
C LEU A 23 0.58 -2.57 8.72
N ARG A 24 0.64 -3.55 9.63
CA ARG A 24 -0.51 -3.99 10.42
C ARG A 24 -1.03 -2.89 11.32
N ALA A 25 -0.14 -2.21 12.04
CA ALA A 25 -0.52 -1.09 12.90
C ALA A 25 -1.16 0.07 12.10
N LEU A 26 -0.70 0.33 10.87
CA LEU A 26 -1.34 1.30 9.99
C LEU A 26 -2.77 0.89 9.63
N ARG A 27 -3.00 -0.40 9.34
CA ARG A 27 -4.32 -0.94 9.04
C ARG A 27 -5.26 -0.81 10.24
N GLU A 28 -4.79 -1.18 11.43
CA GLU A 28 -5.55 -1.06 12.69
C GLU A 28 -5.88 0.39 13.02
N ALA A 29 -5.00 1.33 12.66
CA ALA A 29 -5.22 2.77 12.78
C ALA A 29 -6.15 3.35 11.68
N GLY A 30 -6.69 2.52 10.78
CA GLY A 30 -7.64 2.91 9.75
C GLY A 30 -7.00 3.61 8.53
N ALA A 31 -5.70 3.40 8.28
CA ALA A 31 -5.07 3.90 7.07
C ALA A 31 -5.76 3.31 5.82
N SER A 32 -5.77 4.07 4.72
CA SER A 32 -6.11 3.52 3.40
C SER A 32 -4.87 2.93 2.72
N PRO A 33 -5.01 2.11 1.66
CA PRO A 33 -3.87 1.63 0.87
C PRO A 33 -2.96 2.75 0.37
N ILE A 34 -3.56 3.87 -0.06
CA ILE A 34 -2.83 5.04 -0.57
C ILE A 34 -2.04 5.69 0.57
N ASP A 35 -2.63 5.81 1.75
CA ASP A 35 -1.96 6.38 2.93
C ASP A 35 -0.79 5.51 3.37
N THR A 36 -0.96 4.18 3.34
CA THR A 36 0.09 3.21 3.65
C THR A 36 1.24 3.29 2.63
N ILE A 37 0.96 3.34 1.33
CA ILE A 37 1.99 3.49 0.29
C ILE A 37 2.76 4.82 0.45
N LYS A 38 2.05 5.92 0.76
CA LYS A 38 2.68 7.22 1.04
C LYS A 38 3.59 7.14 2.27
N ALA A 39 3.14 6.49 3.34
CA ALA A 39 3.93 6.30 4.56
C ALA A 39 5.20 5.49 4.30
N ILE A 40 5.10 4.37 3.56
CA ILE A 40 6.27 3.55 3.16
C ILE A 40 7.27 4.42 2.39
N ARG A 41 6.81 5.16 1.38
CA ARG A 41 7.66 6.04 0.55
C ARG A 41 8.39 7.08 1.39
N GLU A 42 7.69 7.72 2.32
CA GLU A 42 8.25 8.78 3.15
C GLU A 42 9.27 8.26 4.17
N VAL A 43 8.97 7.13 4.81
CA VAL A 43 9.78 6.55 5.90
C VAL A 43 10.99 5.81 5.34
N MET A 44 10.80 5.01 4.28
CA MET A 44 11.87 4.20 3.68
C MET A 44 12.64 4.93 2.57
N LYS A 45 12.24 6.16 2.21
CA LYS A 45 12.87 6.97 1.15
C LYS A 45 12.95 6.25 -0.20
N THR A 46 11.91 5.49 -0.53
CA THR A 46 11.80 4.73 -1.78
C THR A 46 11.00 5.49 -2.84
N ASP A 47 11.05 5.03 -4.09
CA ASP A 47 10.14 5.50 -5.13
C ASP A 47 8.73 4.86 -4.99
N LEU A 48 7.77 5.35 -5.77
CA LEU A 48 6.39 4.86 -5.74
C LEU A 48 6.26 3.39 -6.13
N GLY A 49 7.05 2.92 -7.11
CA GLY A 49 7.02 1.54 -7.58
C GLY A 49 7.48 0.59 -6.49
N THR A 50 8.62 0.90 -5.85
CA THR A 50 9.15 0.14 -4.72
C THR A 50 8.17 0.16 -3.54
N ALA A 51 7.58 1.31 -3.20
CA ALA A 51 6.58 1.40 -2.13
C ALA A 51 5.33 0.54 -2.40
N LYS A 52 4.83 0.54 -3.65
CA LYS A 52 3.73 -0.34 -4.08
C LYS A 52 4.09 -1.81 -3.96
N GLN A 53 5.31 -2.20 -4.36
CA GLN A 53 5.77 -3.59 -4.25
C GLN A 53 5.90 -4.05 -2.79
N LEU A 54 6.37 -3.18 -1.90
CA LEU A 54 6.43 -3.50 -0.47
C LEU A 54 5.03 -3.66 0.12
N PHE A 55 4.12 -2.75 -0.22
CA PHE A 55 2.71 -2.85 0.17
C PHE A 55 2.05 -4.14 -0.32
N SER A 56 2.22 -4.49 -1.60
CA SER A 56 1.58 -5.68 -2.18
C SER A 56 2.08 -7.00 -1.61
N LYS A 57 3.28 -7.01 -1.01
CA LYS A 57 3.87 -8.17 -0.34
C LYS A 57 3.39 -8.35 1.09
N SER A 58 2.69 -7.37 1.67
CA SER A 58 2.26 -7.42 3.08
C SER A 58 1.12 -8.42 3.28
N PRO A 59 1.29 -9.46 4.12
CA PRO A 59 0.20 -10.34 4.54
C PRO A 59 -0.99 -9.59 5.13
N ALA A 60 -0.75 -8.56 5.96
CA ALA A 60 -1.78 -7.74 6.57
C ALA A 60 -2.58 -6.90 5.57
N TRP A 61 -2.20 -6.84 4.29
CA TRP A 61 -2.92 -6.09 3.25
C TRP A 61 -3.27 -6.96 2.02
N LYS A 62 -3.12 -8.27 2.13
CA LYS A 62 -3.26 -9.22 1.02
C LYS A 62 -4.64 -9.18 0.37
N ASP A 63 -5.70 -9.02 1.17
CA ASP A 63 -7.08 -8.91 0.70
C ASP A 63 -7.30 -7.67 -0.17
N VAL A 64 -6.82 -6.50 0.29
CA VAL A 64 -6.96 -5.25 -0.45
C VAL A 64 -6.06 -5.25 -1.69
N ALA A 65 -4.86 -5.81 -1.60
CA ALA A 65 -3.97 -5.98 -2.73
C ALA A 65 -4.57 -6.89 -3.81
N ALA A 66 -5.22 -7.99 -3.42
CA ALA A 66 -5.91 -8.89 -4.34
C ALA A 66 -7.09 -8.20 -5.04
N ALA A 67 -7.93 -7.47 -4.30
CA ALA A 67 -9.04 -6.71 -4.87
C ALA A 67 -8.56 -5.64 -5.86
N ALA A 68 -7.47 -4.94 -5.55
CA ALA A 68 -6.88 -3.95 -6.44
C ALA A 68 -6.31 -4.58 -7.73
N GLN A 69 -5.75 -5.78 -7.64
CA GLN A 69 -5.25 -6.51 -8.80
C GLN A 69 -6.39 -6.95 -9.73
N ILE A 70 -7.48 -7.49 -9.17
CA ILE A 70 -8.67 -7.88 -9.95
C ILE A 70 -9.24 -6.67 -10.69
N LEU A 71 -9.43 -5.55 -9.98
CA LEU A 71 -9.91 -4.30 -10.60
C LEU A 71 -8.98 -3.85 -11.73
N HIS A 72 -7.66 -3.92 -11.53
CA HIS A 72 -6.70 -3.55 -12.57
C HIS A 72 -6.82 -4.43 -13.81
N GLU A 73 -6.95 -5.75 -13.64
CA GLU A 73 -7.10 -6.71 -14.74
C GLU A 73 -8.40 -6.49 -15.52
N GLU A 74 -9.52 -6.27 -14.82
CA GLU A 74 -10.82 -5.95 -15.42
C GLU A 74 -10.79 -4.62 -16.18
N LEU A 75 -10.11 -3.60 -15.65
CA LEU A 75 -9.98 -2.31 -16.31
C LEU A 75 -9.14 -2.42 -17.58
N VAL A 76 -8.01 -3.13 -17.51
CA VAL A 76 -7.12 -3.35 -18.65
C VAL A 76 -7.79 -4.19 -19.73
N SER A 77 -8.57 -5.21 -19.37
CA SER A 77 -9.31 -6.02 -20.33
C SER A 77 -10.38 -5.19 -21.05
N SER A 78 -11.13 -4.36 -20.32
CA SER A 78 -12.16 -3.47 -20.86
C SER A 78 -11.59 -2.45 -21.85
N ILE A 79 -10.48 -1.79 -21.49
CA ILE A 79 -9.79 -0.83 -22.38
C ILE A 79 -9.30 -1.52 -23.67
N LYS A 80 -8.80 -2.77 -23.58
CA LYS A 80 -8.35 -3.52 -24.77
C LYS A 80 -9.49 -3.89 -25.70
N THR A 81 -10.68 -4.17 -25.18
CA THR A 81 -11.87 -4.45 -25.98
C THR A 81 -12.43 -3.18 -26.63
N GLU A 82 -12.37 -2.03 -25.97
CA GLU A 82 -12.81 -0.75 -26.54
C GLU A 82 -11.94 -0.29 -27.72
N GLN A 83 -10.64 -0.59 -27.72
CA GLN A 83 -9.74 -0.23 -28.83
C GLN A 83 -9.88 -1.14 -30.08
N LYS A 84 -10.62 -2.24 -29.98
CA LYS A 84 -10.83 -3.19 -31.09
C LYS A 84 -12.15 -2.98 -31.84
N ASN A 85 -13.00 -2.08 -31.36
CA ASN A 85 -14.24 -1.65 -32.01
C ASN A 85 -14.09 -0.26 -32.63
#